data_AF-A7UBX4-F1
#
_entry.id   AF-A7UBX4-F1
#
_cell.length_a   1.000
_cell.length_b   1.000
_cell.length_c   1.000
_cell.angle_alpha   90.00
_cell.angle_beta   90.00
_cell.angle_gamma   90.00
#
_symmetry.space_group_name_H-M   'P 1'
#
loop_
_entity.id
_entity.type
_entity.pdbx_description
1 polymer ?
#
loop_
_entity_poly.entity_id
_entity_poly.type
_entity_poly.pdbx_seq_one_letter_code
_entity_poly.pdbx_strand_id
1 'polypeptide(L)' 'GCGEQNMMSMTSGVISAHYLDATGQWEQIGVQRRTEALQHVTNGIANQLTFRKPDGSYGALIHTPSSTWLTAFV' A
#
# COMPACT_ATOMS: atom_id res chain seq x y z
N GLY A 1 12.92 -0.49 5.33
CA GLY A 1 11.98 0.51 5.90
C GLY A 1 11.12 -0.16 6.96
N CYS A 2 10.24 0.61 7.60
CA CYS A 2 9.22 0.12 8.53
C CYS A 2 7.85 -0.03 7.85
N GLY A 3 6.88 -0.67 8.51
CA GLY A 3 5.51 -0.83 8.00
C GLY A 3 4.80 0.51 7.76
N GLU A 4 5.08 1.54 8.56
CA GLU A 4 4.51 2.88 8.35
C GLU A 4 5.04 3.52 7.06
N GLN A 5 6.35 3.41 6.81
CA GLN A 5 6.96 3.90 5.56
C GLN A 5 6.42 3.16 4.34
N ASN A 6 6.23 1.84 4.45
CA ASN A 6 5.65 1.05 3.38
C ASN A 6 4.22 1.52 3.07
N MET A 7 3.39 1.74 4.08
CA MET A 7 2.05 2.30 3.90
C MET A 7 2.07 3.72 3.32
N MET A 8 2.97 4.59 3.78
CA MET A 8 3.11 5.94 3.22
C MET A 8 3.42 5.92 1.71
N SER A 9 4.34 5.06 1.28
CA SER A 9 4.69 4.93 -0.14
C SER A 9 3.61 4.24 -0.97
N MET A 10 2.93 3.23 -0.42
CA MET A 10 1.93 2.46 -1.15
C MET A 10 0.61 3.23 -1.32
N THR A 11 0.16 3.96 -0.29
CA THR A 11 -1.15 4.63 -0.28
C THR A 11 -1.29 5.64 -1.42
N SER A 12 -0.26 6.43 -1.70
CA SER A 12 -0.28 7.40 -2.79
C SER A 12 -0.48 6.73 -4.15
N GLY A 13 0.16 5.58 -4.37
CA GLY A 13 -0.02 4.76 -5.57
C GLY A 13 -1.43 4.18 -5.69
N VAL A 14 -1.98 3.65 -4.59
CA VAL A 14 -3.36 3.11 -4.56
C VAL A 14 -4.38 4.19 -4.88
N ILE A 15 -4.31 5.35 -4.20
CA ILE A 15 -5.25 6.45 -4.42
C ILE A 15 -5.15 6.99 -5.85
N SER A 16 -3.92 7.15 -6.37
CA SER A 16 -3.72 7.63 -7.75
C SER A 16 -4.29 6.65 -8.77
N ALA A 17 -4.02 5.34 -8.61
CA ALA A 17 -4.55 4.32 -9.50
C ALA A 17 -6.08 4.27 -9.45
N HIS A 18 -6.67 4.35 -8.25
CA HIS A 18 -8.13 4.40 -8.06
C HIS A 18 -8.75 5.62 -8.75
N TYR A 19 -8.15 6.81 -8.61
CA TYR A 19 -8.63 8.01 -9.28
C TYR A 19 -8.58 7.87 -10.81
N LEU A 20 -7.48 7.35 -11.36
CA LEU A 20 -7.33 7.16 -12.81
C LEU A 20 -8.29 6.11 -13.36
N ASP A 21 -8.55 5.03 -12.60
CA ASP A 21 -9.58 4.03 -12.92
C ASP A 21 -10.98 4.67 -12.94
N ALA A 22 -11.32 5.46 -11.92
CA ALA A 22 -12.63 6.09 -11.78
C ALA A 22 -12.89 7.17 -12.86
N THR A 23 -11.84 7.82 -13.36
CA THR A 23 -11.93 8.91 -14.34
C THR A 23 -11.62 8.48 -15.77
N GLY A 24 -11.17 7.23 -15.98
CA GLY A 24 -10.79 6.72 -17.30
C GLY A 24 -9.56 7.41 -17.91
N GLN A 25 -8.66 7.97 -17.09
CA GLN A 25 -7.58 8.85 -17.54
C GLN A 25 -6.28 8.12 -17.94
N TRP A 26 -6.25 6.79 -17.90
CA TRP A 26 -5.04 6.01 -18.23
C TRP A 26 -4.52 6.23 -19.65
N GLU A 27 -5.40 6.46 -20.62
CA GLU A 27 -5.01 6.72 -22.02
C GLU A 27 -4.14 7.98 -22.16
N GLN A 28 -4.34 8.97 -21.29
CA GLN A 28 -3.61 10.24 -21.33
C GLN A 28 -2.17 10.12 -20.84
N ILE A 29 -1.88 9.13 -19.99
CA ILE A 29 -0.57 8.95 -19.36
C ILE A 29 0.15 7.68 -19.83
N GLY A 30 -0.54 6.82 -20.58
CA GLY A 30 -0.06 5.52 -21.08
C GLY A 30 -0.69 4.36 -20.33
N VAL A 31 -1.49 3.55 -21.04
CA VAL A 31 -2.25 2.42 -20.47
C VAL A 31 -1.36 1.37 -19.78
N GLN A 32 -0.09 1.23 -20.18
CA GLN A 32 0.86 0.32 -19.56
C GLN A 32 1.16 0.68 -18.10
N ARG A 33 1.08 1.97 -17.75
CA ARG A 33 1.31 2.45 -16.38
C ARG A 33 0.31 1.90 -15.38
N ARG A 34 -0.88 1.49 -15.84
CA ARG A 34 -1.87 0.83 -14.99
C ARG A 34 -1.31 -0.49 -14.46
N THR A 35 -0.72 -1.30 -15.34
CA THR A 35 -0.11 -2.58 -14.97
C THR A 35 1.06 -2.37 -14.00
N GLU A 36 1.92 -1.38 -14.27
CA GLU A 36 3.03 -1.03 -13.37
C GLU A 36 2.52 -0.60 -11.99
N ALA A 37 1.50 0.27 -11.94
CA ALA A 37 0.90 0.70 -10.68
C ALA A 37 0.35 -0.49 -9.88
N LEU A 38 -0.36 -1.42 -10.52
CA LEU A 38 -0.88 -2.63 -9.87
C LEU A 38 0.25 -3.54 -9.36
N GLN A 39 1.35 -3.67 -10.11
CA GLN A 39 2.54 -4.41 -9.66
C GLN A 39 3.17 -3.77 -8.42
N HIS A 40 3.31 -2.44 -8.41
CA HIS A 40 3.82 -1.71 -7.25
C HIS A 40 2.92 -1.89 -6.02
N VAL A 41 1.60 -1.82 -6.18
CA VAL A 41 0.64 -2.08 -5.08
C VAL A 41 0.75 -3.51 -4.58
N THR A 42 0.82 -4.50 -5.48
CA THR A 42 0.96 -5.91 -5.11
C THR A 42 2.22 -6.16 -4.28
N ASN A 43 3.35 -5.58 -4.71
CA ASN A 43 4.62 -5.67 -3.97
C ASN A 43 4.53 -4.96 -2.61
N GLY A 44 3.86 -3.81 -2.55
CA GLY A 44 3.62 -3.08 -1.30
C GLY A 44 2.79 -3.87 -0.29
N ILE A 45 1.73 -4.55 -0.75
CA ILE A 45 0.89 -5.43 0.09
C ILE A 45 1.72 -6.61 0.60
N ALA A 46 2.46 -7.28 -0.29
CA ALA A 46 3.32 -8.40 0.11
C ALA A 46 4.35 -7.99 1.17
N ASN A 47 4.96 -6.81 1.01
CA ASN A 47 5.87 -6.26 2.02
C ASN A 47 5.13 -5.90 3.32
N GLN A 48 3.94 -5.29 3.25
CA GLN A 48 3.16 -4.92 4.43
C GLN A 48 2.81 -6.13 5.28
N LEU A 49 2.44 -7.24 4.64
CA LEU A 49 2.10 -8.49 5.32
C LEU A 49 3.24 -9.07 6.15
N THR A 50 4.50 -8.73 5.85
CA THR A 50 5.66 -9.14 6.68
C THR A 50 5.67 -8.48 8.07
N PHE A 51 4.93 -7.37 8.24
CA PHE A 51 4.77 -6.67 9.52
C PHE A 51 3.50 -7.09 10.28
N ARG A 52 2.72 -8.04 9.75
CA ARG A 52 1.50 -8.54 10.38
C ARG A 52 1.84 -9.45 11.55
N LYS A 53 1.29 -9.14 12.73
CA LYS A 53 1.46 -9.95 13.95
C LYS A 53 0.45 -11.11 14.02
N PRO A 54 0.65 -12.08 14.93
CA PRO A 54 -0.26 -13.22 15.09
C PRO A 54 -1.71 -12.84 15.40
N ASP A 55 -1.92 -11.73 16.11
CA ASP A 55 -3.25 -11.18 16.41
C ASP A 55 -3.85 -10.35 15.25
N GLY A 56 -3.14 -10.26 14.13
CA GLY A 56 -3.52 -9.49 12.95
C GLY A 56 -3.19 -8.01 13.02
N SER A 57 -2.64 -7.52 14.13
CA SER A 57 -2.27 -6.11 14.28
C SER A 57 -0.93 -5.76 13.61
N TYR A 58 -0.70 -4.47 13.41
CA TYR A 58 0.52 -3.93 12.83
C TYR A 58 1.21 -2.96 13.79
N GLY A 59 2.54 -2.98 13.77
CA GLY A 59 3.40 -1.95 14.37
C GLY A 59 4.40 -1.43 13.33
N ALA A 60 5.23 -0.44 13.69
CA ALA A 60 6.28 0.05 12.80
C ALA A 60 7.22 -1.10 12.38
N LEU A 61 7.59 -1.96 13.32
CA LEU A 61 8.33 -3.21 13.12
C LEU A 61 7.61 -4.37 13.83
N ILE A 62 7.90 -5.61 13.46
CA ILE A 62 7.24 -6.80 14.03
C ILE A 62 7.34 -6.89 15.56
N HIS A 63 8.45 -6.41 16.14
CA HIS A 63 8.73 -6.45 17.58
C HIS A 63 8.30 -5.17 18.32
N THR A 64 7.94 -4.11 17.62
CA THR A 64 7.43 -2.88 18.26
C THR A 64 5.99 -3.08 18.72
N PRO A 65 5.49 -2.40 19.77
CA PRO A 65 4.07 -2.45 20.15
C PRO A 65 3.14 -2.14 18.98
N SER A 66 1.94 -2.73 19.01
CA SER A 66 0.95 -2.53 17.94
C SER A 66 0.40 -1.10 17.98
N SER A 67 0.11 -0.56 16.80
CA SER A 67 -0.55 0.74 16.63
C SER A 67 -1.96 0.52 16.11
N THR A 68 -2.96 0.98 16.87
CA THR A 68 -4.36 0.94 16.45
C THR A 68 -4.57 1.70 15.14
N TRP A 69 -3.94 2.88 15.01
CA TRP A 69 -4.05 3.70 13.81
C TRP A 69 -3.45 2.99 12.58
N LEU A 70 -2.23 2.44 12.71
CA LEU A 70 -1.60 1.74 11.60
C LEU A 70 -2.40 0.49 11.21
N THR A 71 -2.90 -0.24 12.20
CA THR A 71 -3.72 -1.44 11.95
C THR A 71 -5.02 -1.11 11.23
N ALA A 72 -5.67 0.01 11.54
CA ALA A 72 -6.89 0.44 10.87
C ALA A 72 -6.64 1.04 9.47
N PHE A 73 -5.43 1.55 9.23
CA PHE A 73 -5.06 2.16 7.96
C PHE A 73 -4.62 1.15 6.89
N VAL A 74 -4.06 0.02 7.32
CA VAL A 74 -3.72 -1.14 6.47
C VAL A 74 -5.00 -1.86 6.03
#